data_AF-A0A5K0UUW7-F1
#
_entry.id   AF-A0A5K0UUW7-F1
#
_cell.length_a   1.000
_cell.length_b   1.000
_cell.length_c   1.000
_cell.angle_alpha   90.00
_cell.angle_beta   90.00
_cell.angle_gamma   90.00
#
_symmetry.space_group_name_H-M   'P 1'
#
loop_
_entity.id
_entity.type
_entity.pdbx_description
1 polymer ?
#
loop_
_entity_poly.entity_id
_entity_poly.type
_entity_poly.pdbx_seq_one_letter_code
_entity_poly.pdbx_strand_id
1 'polypeptide(L)' 'VLVEMTNGGVDRAVECTGSIQAMIAAFECVHD' A
#
# COMPACT_ATOMS: atom_id res chain seq x y z
N VAL A 1 -5.61 7.76 0.59
CA VAL A 1 -4.35 8.43 0.19
C VAL A 1 -3.65 7.74 -0.97
N LEU A 2 -2.91 6.63 -0.80
CA LEU A 2 -2.15 6.03 -1.93
C LEU A 2 -3.06 5.63 -3.11
N VAL A 3 -4.15 4.89 -2.85
CA VAL A 3 -5.13 4.46 -3.85
C VAL A 3 -5.68 5.63 -4.69
N GLU A 4 -6.03 6.74 -4.06
CA GLU A 4 -6.59 7.92 -4.75
C GLU A 4 -5.52 8.67 -5.55
N MET A 5 -4.29 8.72 -5.03
CA MET A 5 -3.17 9.42 -5.68
C MET A 5 -2.61 8.67 -6.88
N THR A 6 -2.79 7.35 -6.93
CA THR A 6 -2.21 6.49 -7.97
C THR A 6 -3.27 5.88 -8.88
N ASN A 7 -4.49 6.44 -8.89
CA ASN A 7 -5.59 6.02 -9.76
C ASN A 7 -6.00 4.55 -9.57
N GLY A 8 -6.04 4.09 -8.32
CA GLY A 8 -6.51 2.76 -7.94
C GLY A 8 -5.59 1.98 -7.02
N GLY A 9 -4.35 2.44 -6.81
CA GLY A 9 -3.32 1.67 -6.08
C GLY A 9 -1.97 1.68 -6.78
N VAL A 10 -0.98 1.02 -6.20
CA VAL A 10 0.36 0.87 -6.78
C VAL A 10 0.51 -0.55 -7.34
N ASP A 11 1.40 -0.74 -8.30
CA ASP A 11 1.66 -2.10 -8.80
C ASP A 11 2.35 -2.96 -7.74
N ARG A 12 3.20 -2.34 -6.91
CA ARG A 12 3.97 -3.03 -5.86
C ARG A 12 4.11 -2.11 -4.65
N ALA A 13 4.02 -2.71 -3.47
CA ALA A 13 4.30 -2.04 -2.20
C ALA A 13 5.24 -2.92 -1.37
N VAL A 14 6.16 -2.30 -0.65
CA VAL A 14 7.08 -2.98 0.26
C VAL A 14 7.06 -2.26 1.59
N GLU A 15 6.78 -3.00 2.66
CA GLU A 15 6.82 -2.52 4.04
C GLU A 15 8.25 -2.75 4.59
N CYS A 16 8.88 -1.69 5.11
CA CYS A 16 10.29 -1.73 5.57
C CYS A 16 10.47 -1.23 7.02
N THR A 17 9.39 -0.98 7.75
CA THR A 17 9.39 -0.41 9.11
C THR A 17 9.05 -1.45 10.18
N GLY A 18 8.50 -2.60 9.80
CA GLY A 18 8.06 -3.64 10.73
C GLY A 18 6.73 -3.32 11.44
N SER A 19 6.07 -2.22 11.09
CA SER A 19 4.78 -1.83 11.66
C SER A 19 3.66 -2.65 11.04
N ILE A 20 2.85 -3.31 11.88
CA ILE A 20 1.69 -4.09 11.43
C ILE A 20 0.68 -3.20 10.69
N GLN A 21 0.47 -1.97 11.16
CA GLN A 21 -0.43 -1.02 10.51
C GLN A 21 0.09 -0.62 9.12
N ALA A 22 1.41 -0.42 8.99
CA ALA A 22 2.02 -0.13 7.70
C ALA A 22 1.96 -1.34 6.76
N MET A 23 2.02 -2.56 7.31
CA MET A 23 1.92 -3.81 6.55
C MET A 23 0.52 -3.99 5.94
N ILE A 24 -0.52 -3.67 6.72
CA ILE A 24 -1.90 -3.67 6.24
C ILE A 24 -2.08 -2.60 5.15
N ALA A 25 -1.59 -1.38 5.39
CA ALA A 25 -1.67 -0.31 4.39
C ALA A 25 -0.91 -0.65 3.10
N ALA A 26 0.25 -1.31 3.18
CA ALA A 26 1.00 -1.77 2.03
C ALA A 26 0.22 -2.82 1.20
N PHE A 27 -0.51 -3.71 1.87
CA PHE A 27 -1.37 -4.70 1.21
C PHE A 27 -2.60 -4.05 0.56
N GLU A 28 -3.30 -3.16 1.26
CA GLU A 28 -4.53 -2.53 0.75
C GLU A 28 -4.28 -1.52 -0.38
N CYS A 29 -3.03 -1.05 -0.54
CA CYS A 29 -2.70 -0.06 -1.55
C CYS A 29 -2.21 -0.63 -2.88
N VAL A 30 -2.02 -1.94 -3.01
CA VAL A 30 -1.71 -2.55 -4.31
C VAL A 30 -2.99 -2.74 -5.13
N HIS A 31 -2.90 -2.56 -6.45
CA HIS A 31 -4.00 -2.94 -7.34
C HIS A 31 -4.31 -4.44 -7.19
N ASP A 32 -5.59 -4.82 -7.25
CA ASP A 32 -5.99 -6.21 -7.54
C ASP A 32 -5.30 -6.73 -8.82
#